data_AF-S6FTN2-F1
#
_entry.id   AF-S6FTN2-F1
#
_cell.length_a   1.000
_cell.length_b   1.000
_cell.length_c   1.000
_cell.angle_alpha   90.00
_cell.angle_beta   90.00
_cell.angle_gamma   90.00
#
_symmetry.space_group_name_H-M   'P 1'
#
loop_
_entity.id
_entity.type
_entity.pdbx_description
1 polymer ?
#
loop_
_entity_poly.entity_id
_entity_poly.type
_entity_poly.pdbx_seq_one_letter_code
_entity_poly.pdbx_strand_id
1 'polypeptide(L)' 'MRPKAKHFLGSSVNSIIELSILITDEQANSFINPLHLLTSLLITSLNFHQSYFSNFAFKY' A
#
# COMPACT_ATOMS: atom_id res chain seq x y z
N MET A 1 -0.03 -23.57 5.40
CA MET A 1 0.07 -22.25 4.72
C MET A 1 -1.06 -21.36 5.20
N ARG A 2 -0.79 -20.15 5.73
CA ARG A 2 -1.83 -19.23 6.24
C ARG A 2 -2.55 -18.55 5.06
N PRO A 3 -3.84 -18.86 4.76
CA PRO A 3 -4.56 -18.32 3.60
C PRO A 3 -4.67 -16.79 3.63
N LYS A 4 -4.76 -16.22 4.85
CA LYS A 4 -4.82 -14.77 5.07
C LYS A 4 -3.60 -14.01 4.54
N ALA A 5 -2.40 -14.60 4.59
CA ALA A 5 -1.18 -13.91 4.14
C ALA A 5 -1.11 -13.76 2.60
N LYS A 6 -1.61 -14.76 1.85
CA LYS A 6 -1.67 -14.69 0.37
C LYS A 6 -2.75 -13.71 -0.10
N HIS A 7 -3.92 -13.74 0.53
CA HIS A 7 -5.00 -12.80 0.22
C HIS A 7 -4.61 -11.36 0.57
N PHE A 8 -3.86 -11.18 1.66
CA PHE A 8 -3.29 -9.89 2.05
C PHE A 8 -2.29 -9.39 1.01
N LEU A 9 -1.30 -10.19 0.61
CA LEU A 9 -0.31 -9.81 -0.41
C LEU A 9 -0.96 -9.39 -1.75
N GLY A 10 -1.96 -10.14 -2.22
CA GLY A 10 -2.71 -9.79 -3.43
C GLY A 10 -3.44 -8.45 -3.33
N SER A 11 -4.07 -8.18 -2.18
CA SER A 11 -4.73 -6.88 -1.93
C SER A 11 -3.74 -5.72 -1.81
N SER A 12 -2.53 -5.97 -1.28
CA SER A 12 -1.48 -4.96 -1.13
C SER A 12 -0.97 -4.47 -2.47
N VAL A 13 -0.79 -5.38 -3.45
CA VAL A 13 -0.29 -5.02 -4.78
C VAL A 13 -1.30 -4.15 -5.54
N ASN A 14 -2.59 -4.49 -5.50
CA ASN A 14 -3.62 -3.63 -6.10
C ASN A 14 -3.65 -2.25 -5.45
N SER A 15 -3.54 -2.18 -4.12
CA SER A 15 -3.50 -0.90 -3.40
C SER A 15 -2.31 -0.03 -3.83
N ILE A 16 -1.14 -0.65 -4.07
CA ILE A 16 0.05 0.05 -4.57
C ILE A 16 -0.18 0.59 -5.99
N ILE A 17 -0.83 -0.18 -6.87
CA ILE A 17 -1.13 0.24 -8.24
C ILE A 17 -2.12 1.40 -8.25
N GLU A 18 -3.23 1.29 -7.52
CA GLU A 18 -4.24 2.35 -7.40
C GLU A 18 -3.64 3.64 -6.85
N LEU A 19 -2.83 3.54 -5.79
CA LEU A 19 -2.15 4.69 -5.20
C LEU A 19 -1.12 5.30 -6.17
N SER A 20 -0.44 4.48 -6.98
CA SER A 20 0.51 4.97 -7.97
C SER A 20 -0.19 5.75 -9.08
N ILE A 21 -1.38 5.32 -9.51
CA ILE A 21 -2.21 6.05 -10.48
C ILE A 21 -2.65 7.38 -9.89
N LEU A 22 -3.12 7.39 -8.63
CA LEU A 22 -3.55 8.61 -7.95
C LEU A 22 -2.41 9.64 -7.86
N ILE A 23 -1.21 9.22 -7.44
CA ILE A 23 -0.04 10.11 -7.33
C ILE A 23 0.38 10.64 -8.71
N THR A 24 0.29 9.81 -9.76
CA THR A 24 0.58 10.24 -11.13
C THR A 24 -0.39 11.33 -11.59
N ASP A 25 -1.69 11.18 -11.29
CA ASP A 25 -2.73 12.16 -11.62
C ASP A 25 -2.56 13.46 -10.81
N GLU A 26 -2.34 13.37 -9.50
CA GLU A 26 -2.10 14.53 -8.63
C GLU A 26 -0.85 15.33 -9.02
N GLN A 27 0.18 14.66 -9.56
CA GLN A 27 1.40 15.31 -10.05
C GLN A 27 1.31 15.76 -11.52
N ALA A 28 0.16 15.57 -12.18
CA ALA A 28 -0.04 15.86 -13.60
C ALA A 28 1.00 15.18 -14.53
N ASN A 29 1.51 14.02 -14.12
CA ASN A 29 2.46 13.26 -14.92
C ASN A 29 1.73 12.37 -15.92
N SER A 30 2.27 12.24 -17.13
CA SER A 30 1.65 11.46 -18.21
C SER A 30 1.86 9.94 -18.09
N PHE A 31 2.73 9.49 -17.18
CA PHE A 31 3.00 8.08 -16.94
C PHE A 31 3.43 7.82 -15.50
N ILE A 32 3.15 6.61 -15.03
CA ILE A 32 3.65 6.08 -13.77
C ILE A 32 5.14 5.83 -13.92
N ASN A 33 5.94 6.52 -13.11
CA ASN A 33 7.38 6.32 -13.06
C ASN A 33 7.80 5.48 -11.83
N PRO A 34 9.04 4.99 -11.77
CA PRO A 34 9.50 4.18 -10.63
C PRO A 34 9.41 4.90 -9.28
N LEU A 35 9.51 6.23 -9.24
CA LEU A 35 9.36 7.00 -8.01
C LEU A 35 7.92 6.95 -7.49
N HIS A 36 6.91 7.01 -8.37
CA HIS A 36 5.50 6.87 -7.98
C HIS A 36 5.21 5.50 -7.37
N LEU A 37 5.75 4.44 -7.96
CA LEU A 37 5.63 3.08 -7.44
C LEU A 37 6.33 2.94 -6.07
N LEU A 38 7.53 3.51 -5.92
CA LEU A 38 8.29 3.46 -4.67
C LEU A 38 7.60 4.25 -3.56
N THR A 39 7.03 5.41 -3.90
CA THR A 39 6.23 6.23 -2.98
C THR A 39 4.97 5.48 -2.53
N SER A 40 4.26 4.85 -3.48
CA SER A 40 3.06 4.06 -3.19
C SER A 40 3.35 2.85 -2.31
N LEU A 41 4.47 2.18 -2.55
CA LEU A 41 4.95 1.07 -1.71
C LEU A 41 5.24 1.54 -0.28
N LEU A 42 5.92 2.68 -0.13
CA LEU A 42 6.25 3.25 1.18
C LEU A 42 4.97 3.59 1.96
N ILE A 43 4.02 4.30 1.35
CA ILE A 43 2.75 4.66 1.97
C ILE A 43 1.96 3.41 2.37
N THR A 44 1.85 2.43 1.47
CA THR A 44 1.14 1.18 1.75
C THR A 44 1.78 0.41 2.90
N SER A 45 3.13 0.40 2.97
CA SER A 45 3.88 -0.23 4.05
C SER A 45 3.64 0.46 5.40
N LEU A 46 3.63 1.80 5.42
CA LEU A 46 3.33 2.60 6.61
C LEU A 46 1.89 2.38 7.10
N ASN A 47 0.92 2.37 6.20
CA ASN A 47 -0.48 2.10 6.53
C ASN A 47 -0.67 0.69 7.08
N PHE A 48 0.04 -0.30 6.52
CA PHE A 48 0.03 -1.66 7.08
C PHE A 48 0.62 -1.69 8.49
N HIS A 49 1.76 -1.01 8.70
CA HIS A 49 2.39 -0.93 10.02
C HIS A 49 1.44 -0.31 11.05
N GLN A 50 0.81 0.82 10.73
CA GLN A 50 -0.19 1.44 11.60
C GLN A 50 -1.39 0.52 11.86
N SER A 51 -1.95 -0.13 10.83
CA SER A 51 -3.05 -1.08 10.98
C SER A 51 -2.69 -2.26 11.88
N TYR A 52 -1.46 -2.80 11.74
CA TYR A 52 -0.96 -3.90 12.54
C TYR A 52 -0.82 -3.53 14.03
N PHE A 53 -0.22 -2.37 14.34
CA PHE A 53 -0.02 -1.90 15.71
C PHE A 53 -1.30 -1.36 16.35
N SER A 54 -2.18 -0.70 15.59
CA SER A 54 -3.52 -0.32 16.04
C SER A 54 -4.32 -1.55 16.49
N ASN A 55 -4.23 -2.67 15.77
CA ASN A 55 -4.90 -3.92 16.19
C ASN A 55 -4.29 -4.56 17.45
N PHE A 56 -3.04 -4.23 17.77
CA PHE A 56 -2.37 -4.70 18.98
C PHE A 56 -2.73 -3.85 20.20
N ALA A 57 -2.88 -2.53 20.02
CA ALA A 57 -3.23 -1.58 21.09
C ALA A 57 -4.63 -1.81 21.68
N PHE A 58 -5.57 -2.41 20.93
CA PHE A 58 -6.91 -2.77 21.43
C PHE A 58 -6.98 -4.17 22.04
N LYS A 59 -5.87 -4.90 22.13
CA LYS A 59 -5.84 -6.29 22.61
C LYS A 59 -5.26 -6.47 24.03
N TYR A 60 -4.88 -5.39 24.71
CA TYR A 60 -4.39 -5.40 26.08
C TYR A 60 -5.14 -4.39 26.95
#